data_AF-A0A4Y2Q700-F1
#
_entry.id   AF-A0A4Y2Q700-F1
#
_cell.length_a   1.000
_cell.length_b   1.000
_cell.length_c   1.000
_cell.angle_alpha   90.00
_cell.angle_beta   90.00
_cell.angle_gamma   90.00
#
_symmetry.space_group_name_H-M   'P 1'
#
loop_
_entity.id
_entity.type
_entity.pdbx_description
1 polymer ?
#
loop_
_entity_poly.entity_id
_entity_poly.type
_entity_poly.pdbx_seq_one_letter_code
_entity_poly.pdbx_strand_id
1 'polypeptide(L)'
;MDALKTKRKSLRTSFTATANKLKECLAKKEDAKDGDKLRALNSQLEDKFLRLDEIQNKISSLLLENTDTAAEYETDFQAAEDYRDNFLELKSKLETLLNKDSGSFLESSSELDVVKLKLPKFELKMFSGDPKEFLTFWSIFSKIHDSE
;
A
#
# COMPACT_ATOMS: atom_id res chain seq x y z
N MET A 1 -32.37 -14.11 8.01
CA MET A 1 -31.12 -13.69 8.68
C MET A 1 -30.08 -14.82 8.80
N ASP A 2 -30.50 -16.06 9.12
CA ASP A 2 -29.58 -17.18 9.38
C ASP A 2 -28.65 -17.57 8.22
N ALA A 3 -29.15 -17.51 6.98
CA ALA A 3 -28.33 -17.75 5.80
C ALA A 3 -27.19 -16.73 5.66
N LEU A 4 -27.44 -15.45 5.96
CA LEU A 4 -26.43 -14.40 5.94
C LEU A 4 -25.41 -14.61 7.07
N LYS A 5 -25.88 -14.91 8.29
CA LYS A 5 -25.00 -15.22 9.44
C LYS A 5 -24.11 -16.44 9.16
N THR A 6 -24.65 -17.47 8.51
CA THR A 6 -23.89 -18.65 8.06
C THR A 6 -22.83 -18.28 7.02
N LYS A 7 -23.20 -17.54 5.98
CA LYS A 7 -22.27 -17.09 4.94
C LYS A 7 -21.16 -16.20 5.52
N ARG A 8 -21.50 -15.29 6.44
CA ARG A 8 -20.54 -14.46 7.17
C ARG A 8 -19.55 -15.32 7.96
N LYS A 9 -20.02 -16.33 8.68
CA LYS A 9 -19.16 -17.25 9.43
C LYS A 9 -18.12 -17.91 8.52
N SER A 10 -18.55 -18.45 7.38
CA SER A 10 -17.64 -19.05 6.39
C SER A 10 -16.61 -18.04 5.84
N LEU A 11 -17.03 -16.80 5.56
CA LEU A 11 -16.12 -15.75 5.10
C LEU A 11 -15.13 -15.33 6.18
N ARG A 12 -15.56 -15.14 7.44
CA ARG A 12 -14.67 -14.84 8.58
C ARG A 12 -13.60 -15.93 8.73
N THR A 13 -13.98 -17.20 8.67
CA THR A 13 -13.02 -18.31 8.71
C THR A 13 -12.01 -18.25 7.56
N SER A 14 -12.49 -18.02 6.32
CA SER A 14 -11.61 -17.92 5.16
C SER A 14 -10.69 -16.70 5.22
N PHE A 15 -11.20 -15.55 5.67
CA PHE A 15 -10.43 -14.32 5.88
C PHE A 15 -9.32 -14.55 6.90
N THR A 16 -9.66 -15.08 8.08
CA THR A 16 -8.67 -15.33 9.15
C THR A 16 -7.58 -16.29 8.69
N ALA A 17 -7.92 -17.33 7.92
CA ALA A 17 -6.94 -18.25 7.36
C ALA A 17 -5.96 -17.54 6.39
N THR A 18 -6.45 -16.66 5.51
CA THR A 18 -5.60 -15.87 4.60
C THR A 18 -4.78 -14.83 5.37
N ALA A 19 -5.38 -14.14 6.34
CA ALA A 19 -4.72 -13.16 7.19
C ALA A 19 -3.54 -13.79 7.96
N ASN A 20 -3.73 -14.98 8.53
CA ASN A 20 -2.67 -15.69 9.26
C ASN A 20 -1.53 -16.10 8.31
N LYS A 21 -1.83 -16.60 7.11
CA LYS A 21 -0.81 -16.89 6.10
C LYS A 21 -0.01 -15.65 5.71
N LEU A 22 -0.67 -14.51 5.55
CA LEU A 22 -0.01 -13.24 5.27
C LEU A 22 0.88 -12.81 6.45
N LYS A 23 0.38 -12.89 7.71
CA LYS A 23 1.17 -12.63 8.92
C LYS A 23 2.44 -13.48 8.99
N GLU A 24 2.33 -14.77 8.69
CA GLU A 24 3.47 -15.68 8.66
C GLU A 24 4.50 -15.31 7.58
N CYS A 25 4.05 -14.94 6.37
CA CYS A 25 4.96 -14.49 5.31
C CYS A 25 5.65 -13.17 5.68
N LEU A 26 4.91 -12.21 6.26
CA LEU A 26 5.45 -10.95 6.75
C LEU A 26 6.49 -11.15 7.86
N ALA A 27 6.25 -12.10 8.78
CA ALA A 27 7.17 -12.39 9.89
C ALA A 27 8.50 -13.00 9.42
N LYS A 28 8.48 -13.76 8.32
CA LYS A 28 9.67 -14.43 7.78
C LYS A 28 10.65 -13.49 7.06
N LYS A 29 10.29 -12.21 6.84
CA LYS A 29 11.07 -11.24 6.03
C LYS A 29 11.58 -11.89 4.73
N GLU A 30 10.64 -12.53 4.04
CA GLU A 30 10.88 -13.32 2.83
C GLU A 30 11.38 -12.39 1.68
N ASP A 31 12.40 -12.84 0.91
CA ASP A 31 13.15 -12.06 -0.10
C ASP A 31 12.28 -11.59 -1.29
N ALA A 32 12.86 -10.82 -2.23
CA ALA A 32 12.18 -10.28 -3.43
C ALA A 32 11.35 -11.28 -4.27
N LYS A 33 11.63 -12.59 -4.18
CA LYS A 33 10.86 -13.66 -4.84
C LYS A 33 9.48 -13.91 -4.20
N ASP A 34 9.30 -13.49 -2.96
CA ASP A 34 8.05 -13.58 -2.21
C ASP A 34 7.20 -12.31 -2.31
N GLY A 35 7.71 -11.22 -2.92
CA GLY A 35 6.93 -10.00 -3.16
C GLY A 35 5.66 -10.25 -3.98
N ASP A 36 5.71 -11.14 -4.98
CA ASP A 36 4.55 -11.51 -5.79
C ASP A 36 3.57 -12.40 -5.01
N LYS A 37 4.07 -13.31 -4.18
CA LYS A 37 3.26 -14.13 -3.27
C LYS A 37 2.57 -13.28 -2.21
N LEU A 38 3.26 -12.29 -1.65
CA LEU A 38 2.72 -11.29 -0.72
C LEU A 38 1.62 -10.46 -1.40
N ARG A 39 1.85 -9.95 -2.62
CA ARG A 39 0.83 -9.25 -3.40
C ARG A 39 -0.38 -10.11 -3.71
N ALA A 40 -0.17 -11.38 -4.07
CA ALA A 40 -1.26 -12.32 -4.33
C ALA A 40 -2.08 -12.62 -3.07
N LEU A 41 -1.42 -12.83 -1.92
CA LEU A 41 -2.09 -13.02 -0.63
C LEU A 41 -2.85 -11.76 -0.21
N ASN A 42 -2.29 -10.58 -0.41
CA ASN A 42 -2.96 -9.31 -0.13
C ASN A 42 -4.22 -9.15 -1.00
N SER A 43 -4.12 -9.43 -2.29
CA SER A 43 -5.28 -9.37 -3.22
C SER A 43 -6.39 -10.35 -2.80
N GLN A 44 -6.02 -11.56 -2.38
CA GLN A 44 -6.98 -12.53 -1.85
C GLN A 44 -7.60 -12.08 -0.53
N LEU A 45 -6.84 -11.41 0.33
CA LEU A 45 -7.33 -10.88 1.60
C LEU A 45 -8.33 -9.74 1.36
N GLU A 46 -8.03 -8.85 0.41
CA GLU A 46 -8.89 -7.72 0.01
C GLU A 46 -10.20 -8.21 -0.61
N ASP A 47 -10.19 -9.18 -1.54
CA ASP A 47 -11.42 -9.81 -2.06
C ASP A 47 -12.29 -10.37 -0.94
N LYS A 48 -11.68 -11.11 0.00
CA LYS A 48 -12.41 -11.72 1.12
C LYS A 48 -12.97 -10.66 2.06
N PHE A 49 -12.22 -9.58 2.30
CA PHE A 49 -12.66 -8.47 3.13
C PHE A 49 -13.87 -7.77 2.50
N LEU A 50 -13.82 -7.41 1.21
CA LEU A 50 -14.94 -6.78 0.50
C LEU A 50 -16.20 -7.64 0.55
N ARG A 51 -16.08 -8.94 0.30
CA ARG A 51 -17.20 -9.88 0.39
C ARG A 51 -17.74 -10.01 1.81
N LEU A 52 -16.88 -9.90 2.82
CA LEU A 52 -17.28 -9.93 4.22
C LEU A 52 -18.02 -8.64 4.61
N ASP A 53 -17.49 -7.48 4.21
CA ASP A 53 -18.05 -6.15 4.43
C ASP A 53 -19.45 -6.02 3.80
N GLU A 54 -19.63 -6.49 2.57
CA GLU A 54 -20.95 -6.53 1.92
C GLU A 54 -21.98 -7.33 2.72
N ILE A 55 -21.60 -8.49 3.25
CA ILE A 55 -22.51 -9.31 4.06
C ILE A 55 -22.75 -8.67 5.42
N GLN A 56 -21.72 -8.08 6.01
CA GLN A 56 -21.80 -7.38 7.27
C GLN A 56 -22.80 -6.21 7.16
N ASN A 57 -22.68 -5.37 6.14
CA ASN A 57 -23.60 -4.26 5.87
C ASN A 57 -25.04 -4.75 5.71
N LYS A 58 -25.27 -5.87 4.99
CA LYS A 58 -26.61 -6.47 4.85
C LYS A 58 -27.19 -6.95 6.20
N ILE A 59 -26.36 -7.52 7.07
CA ILE A 59 -26.79 -7.94 8.41
C ILE A 59 -27.09 -6.73 9.29
N SER A 60 -26.22 -5.71 9.26
CA SER A 60 -26.40 -4.45 9.99
C SER A 60 -27.69 -3.73 9.60
N SER A 61 -28.01 -3.63 8.30
CA SER A 61 -29.28 -3.04 7.85
C SER A 61 -30.50 -3.78 8.41
N LEU A 62 -30.50 -5.12 8.38
CA LEU A 62 -31.60 -5.93 8.91
C LEU A 62 -31.75 -5.83 10.43
N LEU A 63 -30.65 -5.64 11.17
CA LEU A 63 -30.71 -5.38 12.61
C LEU A 63 -31.31 -4.00 12.88
N LEU A 64 -30.85 -2.97 12.16
CA LEU A 64 -31.38 -1.60 12.33
C LEU A 64 -32.87 -1.45 12.01
N GLU A 65 -33.43 -2.31 11.16
CA GLU A 65 -34.87 -2.38 10.90
C GLU A 65 -35.71 -2.80 12.12
N ASN A 66 -35.09 -3.40 13.15
CA ASN A 66 -35.76 -3.88 14.34
C ASN A 66 -35.21 -3.21 15.62
N THR A 67 -36.05 -2.41 16.27
CA THR A 67 -35.71 -1.63 17.47
C THR A 67 -35.23 -2.47 18.65
N ASP A 68 -35.63 -3.73 18.73
CA ASP A 68 -35.28 -4.62 19.84
C ASP A 68 -33.87 -5.24 19.70
N THR A 69 -33.17 -4.95 18.61
CA THR A 69 -31.86 -5.57 18.30
C THR A 69 -30.67 -4.65 18.54
N ALA A 70 -30.85 -3.50 19.18
CA ALA A 70 -29.79 -2.50 19.37
C ALA A 70 -28.51 -3.07 20.02
N ALA A 71 -28.65 -3.91 21.06
CA ALA A 71 -27.51 -4.54 21.72
C ALA A 71 -26.81 -5.59 20.83
N GLU A 72 -27.58 -6.33 20.02
CA GLU A 72 -27.03 -7.28 19.04
C GLU A 72 -26.28 -6.54 17.94
N TYR A 73 -26.84 -5.45 17.43
CA TYR A 73 -26.19 -4.57 16.44
C TYR A 73 -24.85 -4.06 16.96
N GLU A 74 -24.80 -3.50 18.16
CA GLU A 74 -23.57 -2.91 18.71
C GLU A 74 -22.46 -3.95 18.85
N THR A 75 -22.80 -5.12 19.40
CA THR A 75 -21.84 -6.23 19.54
C THR A 75 -21.35 -6.70 18.17
N ASP A 76 -22.25 -6.79 17.20
CA ASP A 76 -21.94 -7.25 15.86
C ASP A 76 -21.10 -6.24 15.06
N PHE A 77 -21.36 -4.95 15.27
CA PHE A 77 -20.60 -3.84 14.71
C PHE A 77 -19.17 -3.81 15.24
N GLN A 78 -18.98 -3.89 16.56
CA GLN A 78 -17.64 -3.95 17.15
C GLN A 78 -16.85 -5.17 16.63
N ALA A 79 -17.51 -6.33 16.55
CA ALA A 79 -16.91 -7.53 15.99
C ALA A 79 -16.62 -7.43 14.47
N ALA A 80 -17.18 -6.46 13.75
CA ALA A 80 -16.82 -6.18 12.36
C ALA A 80 -15.62 -5.25 12.26
N GLU A 81 -15.55 -4.23 13.12
CA GLU A 81 -14.42 -3.30 13.20
C GLU A 81 -13.11 -4.04 13.52
N ASP A 82 -13.14 -5.05 14.38
CA ASP A 82 -11.95 -5.88 14.66
C ASP A 82 -11.36 -6.53 13.38
N TYR A 83 -12.20 -6.92 12.41
CA TYR A 83 -11.74 -7.47 11.13
C TYR A 83 -11.23 -6.37 10.20
N ARG A 84 -11.85 -5.20 10.23
CA ARG A 84 -11.44 -4.02 9.46
C ARG A 84 -10.07 -3.53 9.92
N ASP A 85 -9.85 -3.40 11.22
CA ASP A 85 -8.57 -2.99 11.81
C ASP A 85 -7.47 -3.99 11.46
N ASN A 86 -7.73 -5.29 11.60
CA ASN A 86 -6.76 -6.34 11.24
C ASN A 86 -6.43 -6.30 9.73
N PHE A 87 -7.41 -6.03 8.86
CA PHE A 87 -7.17 -5.87 7.43
C PHE A 87 -6.26 -4.65 7.14
N LEU A 88 -6.57 -3.49 7.72
CA LEU A 88 -5.81 -2.26 7.53
C LEU A 88 -4.39 -2.37 8.08
N GLU A 89 -4.22 -2.99 9.25
CA GLU A 89 -2.91 -3.25 9.86
C GLU A 89 -2.03 -4.11 8.93
N LEU A 90 -2.59 -5.17 8.36
CA LEU A 90 -1.86 -6.05 7.44
C LEU A 90 -1.51 -5.36 6.13
N LYS A 91 -2.44 -4.58 5.57
CA LYS A 91 -2.22 -3.82 4.35
C LYS A 91 -1.08 -2.80 4.54
N SER A 92 -1.11 -2.05 5.64
CA SER A 92 -0.05 -1.09 6.01
C SER A 92 1.32 -1.77 6.18
N LYS A 93 1.39 -2.92 6.88
CA LYS A 93 2.64 -3.69 7.03
C LYS A 93 3.21 -4.17 5.69
N LEU A 94 2.34 -4.54 4.75
CA LEU A 94 2.77 -4.97 3.42
C LEU A 94 3.28 -3.79 2.58
N GLU A 95 2.57 -2.66 2.59
CA GLU A 95 2.98 -1.44 1.89
C GLU A 95 4.33 -0.92 2.40
N THR A 96 4.54 -0.89 3.71
CA THR A 96 5.82 -0.49 4.31
C THR A 96 6.99 -1.39 3.92
N LEU A 97 6.79 -2.71 3.78
CA LEU A 97 7.82 -3.62 3.28
C LEU A 97 8.12 -3.40 1.81
N LEU A 98 7.10 -3.33 0.95
CA LEU A 98 7.28 -3.15 -0.50
C LEU A 98 7.93 -1.80 -0.85
N ASN A 99 7.61 -0.76 -0.09
CA ASN A 99 8.21 0.56 -0.28
C ASN A 99 9.68 0.60 0.19
N LYS A 100 10.03 -0.19 1.21
CA LYS A 100 11.40 -0.30 1.72
C LYS A 100 12.33 -1.02 0.71
N ASP A 101 11.82 -2.02 -0.01
CA ASP A 101 12.56 -2.72 -1.07
C ASP A 101 12.75 -1.87 -2.35
N SER A 102 11.88 -0.88 -2.57
CA SER A 102 11.92 0.00 -3.76
C SER A 102 12.95 1.14 -3.65
N GLY A 103 13.76 1.16 -2.59
CA GLY A 103 14.76 2.18 -2.34
C GLY A 103 14.30 3.19 -1.31
N SER A 104 14.76 2.99 -0.08
CA SER A 104 14.95 4.06 0.88
C SER A 104 15.96 5.08 0.32
N PHE A 105 15.52 5.94 -0.60
CA PHE A 105 16.24 7.14 -1.04
C PHE A 105 15.73 8.41 -0.35
N LEU A 106 14.64 8.39 0.41
CA LEU A 106 14.15 9.54 1.18
C LEU A 106 13.46 8.96 2.42
N GLU A 107 13.77 9.28 3.67
CA GLU A 107 14.46 10.40 4.26
C GLU A 107 14.74 10.03 5.73
N SER A 108 16.01 9.94 6.14
CA SER A 108 16.38 10.13 7.54
C SER A 108 17.71 10.86 7.52
N SER A 109 17.60 12.17 7.73
CA SER A 109 18.70 13.11 7.87
C SER A 109 19.53 12.79 9.11
N SER A 110 20.51 11.90 8.99
CA SER A 110 21.71 11.85 9.84
C SER A 110 22.64 10.73 9.36
N GLU A 111 23.87 11.12 9.02
CA GLU A 111 25.02 10.26 8.69
C GLU A 111 25.06 9.64 7.29
N LEU A 112 25.49 10.48 6.35
CA LEU A 112 25.99 10.11 5.03
C LEU A 112 27.26 9.25 5.14
N ASP A 113 27.15 7.94 4.98
CA ASP A 113 28.27 7.16 4.46
C ASP A 113 28.30 7.33 2.93
N VAL A 114 29.04 8.36 2.51
CA VAL A 114 29.22 8.76 1.12
C VAL A 114 29.98 7.67 0.39
N VAL A 115 29.26 6.73 -0.23
CA VAL A 115 29.81 5.95 -1.33
C VAL A 115 30.20 6.96 -2.43
N LYS A 116 31.49 7.28 -2.52
CA LYS A 116 32.05 8.19 -3.53
C LYS A 116 31.93 7.55 -4.91
N LEU A 117 30.74 7.66 -5.50
CA LEU A 117 30.55 7.49 -6.93
C LEU A 117 31.37 8.61 -7.61
N LYS A 118 32.47 8.24 -8.27
CA LYS A 118 33.23 9.16 -9.12
C LYS A 118 32.42 9.42 -10.40
N LEU A 119 31.39 10.24 -10.30
CA LEU A 119 30.73 10.79 -11.47
C LEU A 119 31.69 11.77 -12.14
N PRO A 120 31.79 11.77 -13.49
CA PRO A 120 32.42 12.87 -14.20
C PRO A 120 31.76 14.17 -13.75
N LYS A 121 32.56 15.16 -13.34
CA LYS A 121 32.01 16.46 -12.96
C LYS A 121 31.38 17.09 -14.20
N PHE A 122 30.05 17.09 -14.24
CA PHE A 122 29.31 17.82 -15.25
C PHE A 122 29.25 19.27 -14.81
N GLU A 123 30.03 20.12 -15.45
CA GLU A 123 29.98 21.57 -15.25
C GLU A 123 29.09 22.16 -16.35
N LEU A 124 27.88 22.57 -15.97
CA LEU A 124 27.08 23.43 -16.83
C LEU A 124 27.83 24.73 -17.02
N LYS A 125 28.20 25.04 -18.27
CA LYS A 125 28.76 26.34 -18.61
C LYS A 125 27.74 27.39 -18.17
N MET A 126 28.11 28.28 -17.26
CA MET A 126 27.25 29.38 -16.83
C MET A 126 27.31 30.51 -17.87
N PHE A 127 26.19 31.19 -18.07
CA PHE A 127 26.17 32.36 -18.95
C PHE A 127 26.97 33.50 -18.33
N SER A 128 27.92 34.07 -19.07
CA SER A 128 28.82 35.11 -18.57
C SER A 128 28.16 36.49 -18.44
N GLY A 129 26.93 36.66 -18.94
CA GLY A 129 26.25 37.95 -19.00
C GLY A 129 26.66 38.82 -20.20
N ASP A 130 27.59 38.36 -21.05
CA ASP A 130 27.96 39.06 -22.29
C ASP A 130 26.85 38.89 -23.35
N PRO A 131 26.21 39.98 -23.82
CA PRO A 131 25.18 39.91 -24.85
C PRO A 131 25.63 39.23 -26.15
N LYS A 132 26.93 39.24 -26.47
CA LYS A 132 27.49 38.59 -27.66
C LYS A 132 27.47 37.06 -27.56
N GLU A 133 27.57 36.53 -26.35
CA GLU A 133 27.59 35.10 -26.07
C GLU A 133 26.19 34.53 -25.82
N PHE A 134 25.16 35.39 -25.81
CA PHE A 134 23.78 34.99 -25.47
C PHE A 134 23.22 33.93 -26.42
N LEU A 135 23.35 34.13 -27.74
CA LEU A 135 22.85 33.18 -28.73
C LEU A 135 23.65 31.87 -28.71
N THR A 136 24.96 31.96 -28.57
CA THR A 136 25.85 30.79 -28.46
C THR A 136 25.53 29.97 -27.21
N PHE A 137 25.25 30.63 -26.08
CA PHE A 137 24.86 30.00 -24.84
C PHE A 137 23.53 29.23 -24.98
N TRP A 138 22.50 29.85 -25.57
CA TRP A 138 21.21 29.19 -25.78
C TRP A 138 21.25 28.09 -26.85
N SER A 139 22.18 28.15 -27.81
CA SER A 139 22.37 27.10 -28.82
C SER A 139 22.68 25.72 -28.21
N ILE A 140 23.26 25.69 -27.01
CA ILE A 140 23.57 24.46 -26.25
C ILE A 140 22.28 23.70 -25.91
N PHE A 141 21.19 24.42 -25.64
CA PHE A 141 19.89 23.85 -25.28
C PHE A 141 19.00 23.59 -26.49
N SER A 142 19.33 24.13 -27.66
CA SER A 142 18.53 23.97 -28.88
C SER A 142 18.44 22.51 -29.36
N LYS A 143 19.44 21.69 -29.08
CA LYS A 143 19.46 20.27 -29.46
C LYS A 143 18.57 19.36 -28.60
N ILE A 144 17.96 19.88 -27.54
CA ILE A 144 17.12 19.07 -26.64
C ILE A 144 15.74 18.78 -27.27
N HIS A 145 15.38 19.45 -28.37
CA HIS A 145 14.08 19.32 -29.03
C HIS A 145 14.10 18.60 -30.40
N ASP A 146 15.26 18.19 -30.92
CA ASP A 146 15.40 17.51 -32.22
C ASP A 146 15.61 15.99 -32.09
N SER A 147 14.92 15.34 -31.15
CA SER A 147 14.83 13.88 -31.10
C SER A 147 13.36 13.45 -31.13
N GLU A 148 12.78 13.53 -32.34
CA GLU A 148 11.75 12.62 -32.82
C GLU A 148 12.42 11.41 -33.50
#